data_AF-A0A3E0MRZ3-F1
#
_entry.id   AF-A0A3E0MRZ3-F1
#
_cell.length_a   1.000
_cell.length_b   1.000
_cell.length_c   1.000
_cell.angle_alpha   90.00
_cell.angle_beta   90.00
_cell.angle_gamma   90.00
#
_symmetry.space_group_name_H-M   'P 1'
#
loop_
_entity.id
_entity.type
_entity.pdbx_description
1 polymer ?
#
loop_
_entity_poly.entity_id
_entity_poly.type
_entity_poly.pdbx_seq_one_letter_code
_entity_poly.pdbx_strand_id
1 'polypeptide(L)'
;MAAPDGGLITQTNQEYYTGEQIIFLAAQTDTFTCTFKRELKLFTPGSQETTHPDFSRNNFTINYSTSSSGPFNITVGNYSLSNNVFTRSGPFSAGYYKVAFKELDYGSYRYTSISDIINNFIISYVGEGKVFPSIKRSDVLFHAKRAMQEFSYDTLKSVKSQELSIPNNLTVPIPQDYVNYVKASWVDKLGVKHIIYPTTLTSNPTEIPVQDDNGVATQDDFENNLEGSSITEERWEEADTKKITGVYDPYFEDADTYIDPVYKTLYGQRYGENPQTTQINGWFTINEREGLFSFSSNLVDKVIILEYVSDGLAYSDDMRVPKLAEEAFYAYIAYAVASVRPNIPEYIINRFKKEKRAKMRNTKLRLSNIKLEEISQVFRNKSKIIKH
;
A
#
# COMPACT_ATOMS: atom_id res chain seq x y z
N MET A 1 -6.93 -17.10 -31.40
CA MET A 1 -6.59 -15.98 -30.47
C MET A 1 -5.28 -15.38 -30.92
N ALA A 2 -5.13 -14.05 -30.86
CA ALA A 2 -3.96 -13.36 -31.41
C ALA A 2 -2.68 -13.85 -30.72
N ALA A 3 -1.73 -14.33 -31.51
CA ALA A 3 -0.36 -14.54 -31.06
C ALA A 3 0.33 -13.16 -30.94
N PRO A 4 1.37 -13.03 -30.10
CA PRO A 4 2.20 -11.84 -30.10
C PRO A 4 2.79 -11.59 -31.50
N ASP A 5 2.26 -10.62 -32.24
CA ASP A 5 2.60 -10.35 -33.65
C ASP A 5 3.30 -8.99 -33.81
N GLY A 6 4.35 -8.76 -33.02
CA GLY A 6 5.10 -7.50 -33.02
C GLY A 6 4.40 -6.31 -32.34
N GLY A 7 3.23 -6.52 -31.74
CA GLY A 7 2.58 -5.54 -30.87
C GLY A 7 3.27 -5.38 -29.50
N LEU A 8 2.84 -4.38 -28.72
CA LEU A 8 3.39 -4.10 -27.38
C LEU A 8 3.09 -5.20 -26.34
N ILE A 9 2.10 -6.06 -26.61
CA ILE A 9 1.82 -7.26 -25.81
C ILE A 9 2.71 -8.38 -26.33
N THR A 10 3.67 -8.78 -25.50
CA THR A 10 4.68 -9.80 -25.85
C THR A 10 4.46 -11.13 -25.12
N GLN A 11 3.47 -11.19 -24.21
CA GLN A 11 3.14 -12.38 -23.44
C GLN A 11 2.07 -13.19 -24.17
N THR A 12 2.18 -14.52 -24.14
CA THR A 12 1.16 -15.40 -24.70
C THR A 12 -0.07 -15.45 -23.79
N ASN A 13 -1.22 -15.84 -24.35
CA ASN A 13 -2.45 -15.97 -23.56
C ASN A 13 -2.32 -17.03 -22.47
N GLN A 14 -1.58 -18.12 -22.71
CA GLN A 14 -1.34 -19.15 -21.69
C GLN A 14 -0.55 -18.56 -20.51
N GLU A 15 0.56 -17.86 -20.80
CA GLU A 15 1.34 -17.20 -19.76
C GLU A 15 0.52 -16.13 -19.01
N TYR A 16 -0.42 -15.43 -19.64
CA TYR A 16 -1.22 -14.38 -19.00
C TYR A 16 -2.38 -14.94 -18.15
N TYR A 17 -3.15 -15.89 -18.68
CA TYR A 17 -4.37 -16.39 -18.01
C TYR A 17 -4.09 -17.54 -17.03
N THR A 18 -3.09 -18.36 -17.30
CA THR A 18 -2.74 -19.48 -16.41
C THR A 18 -1.41 -19.30 -15.70
N GLY A 19 -0.58 -18.33 -16.12
CA GLY A 19 0.74 -18.12 -15.53
C GLY A 19 1.72 -19.24 -15.85
N GLU A 20 1.41 -20.05 -16.86
CA GLU A 20 2.16 -21.25 -17.19
C GLU A 20 2.97 -21.08 -18.47
N GLN A 21 4.14 -21.70 -18.49
CA GLN A 21 4.94 -21.90 -19.68
C GLN A 21 5.38 -23.37 -19.73
N ILE A 22 5.18 -24.00 -20.88
CA ILE A 22 5.67 -25.35 -21.15
C ILE A 22 6.90 -25.25 -22.04
N ILE A 23 8.01 -25.80 -21.56
CA ILE A 23 9.30 -25.82 -22.25
C ILE A 23 9.60 -27.26 -22.63
N PHE A 24 9.91 -27.49 -23.91
CA PHE A 24 10.33 -28.79 -24.41
C PHE A 24 11.86 -28.82 -24.53
N LEU A 25 12.48 -29.80 -23.86
CA LEU A 25 13.91 -30.09 -23.97
C LEU A 25 14.10 -31.35 -24.81
N ALA A 26 14.63 -31.18 -26.02
CA ALA A 26 14.86 -32.28 -26.96
C ALA A 26 15.98 -33.24 -26.52
N ALA A 27 16.89 -32.77 -25.66
CA ALA A 27 18.00 -33.54 -25.11
C ALA A 27 18.28 -33.11 -23.67
N GLN A 28 19.13 -33.86 -22.98
CA GLN A 28 19.65 -33.47 -21.67
C GLN A 28 20.42 -32.16 -21.77
N THR A 29 20.10 -31.20 -20.89
CA THR A 29 20.69 -29.85 -20.91
C THR A 29 20.91 -29.35 -19.50
N ASP A 30 22.01 -28.62 -19.26
CA ASP A 30 22.31 -28.08 -17.93
C ASP A 30 21.53 -26.81 -17.61
N THR A 31 20.97 -26.16 -18.64
CA THR A 31 20.22 -24.93 -18.52
C THR A 31 19.00 -24.90 -19.44
N PHE A 32 17.94 -24.23 -19.00
CA PHE A 32 16.85 -23.78 -19.86
C PHE A 32 16.29 -22.46 -19.36
N THR A 33 15.68 -21.68 -20.25
CA THR A 33 15.23 -20.30 -19.98
C THR A 33 13.73 -20.19 -20.16
N CYS A 34 13.06 -19.51 -19.23
CA CYS A 34 11.65 -19.11 -19.37
C CYS A 34 11.54 -17.71 -19.98
N THR A 35 10.47 -17.46 -20.76
CA THR A 35 10.23 -16.17 -21.44
C THR A 35 9.33 -15.22 -20.66
N PHE A 36 9.04 -15.53 -19.40
CA PHE A 36 8.23 -14.66 -18.56
C PHE A 36 8.84 -13.25 -18.44
N LYS A 37 7.99 -12.23 -18.54
CA LYS A 37 8.36 -10.84 -18.22
C LYS A 37 8.55 -10.61 -16.72
N ARG A 38 7.78 -11.33 -15.90
CA ARG A 38 7.93 -11.33 -14.43
C ARG A 38 9.07 -12.27 -14.06
N GLU A 39 9.88 -11.86 -13.09
CA GLU A 39 10.97 -12.67 -12.57
C GLU A 39 10.45 -13.81 -11.67
N LEU A 40 10.95 -15.02 -11.93
CA LEU A 40 10.82 -16.18 -11.07
C LEU A 40 11.79 -16.01 -9.89
N LYS A 41 11.26 -16.10 -8.67
CA LYS A 41 12.01 -15.85 -7.43
C LYS A 41 12.08 -17.13 -6.61
N LEU A 42 13.31 -17.57 -6.39
CA LEU A 42 13.64 -18.56 -5.37
C LEU A 42 13.90 -17.82 -4.06
N PHE A 43 13.21 -18.18 -2.98
CA PHE A 43 13.30 -17.44 -1.73
C PHE A 43 14.69 -17.52 -1.09
N THR A 44 15.25 -18.72 -1.00
CA THR A 44 16.60 -18.99 -0.49
C THR A 44 17.23 -20.10 -1.32
N PRO A 45 18.54 -20.08 -1.61
CA PRO A 45 19.22 -21.25 -2.18
C PRO A 45 18.95 -22.49 -1.31
N GLY A 46 18.37 -23.55 -1.87
CA GLY A 46 17.94 -24.74 -1.14
C GLY A 46 16.42 -24.87 -0.94
N SER A 47 15.65 -23.80 -1.17
CA SER A 47 14.19 -23.82 -1.06
C SER A 47 13.47 -24.51 -2.25
N GLN A 48 14.18 -25.18 -3.15
CA GLN A 48 13.63 -25.94 -4.27
C GLN A 48 12.97 -27.26 -3.81
N GLU A 49 13.36 -27.75 -2.64
CA GLU A 49 12.89 -29.00 -2.03
C GLU A 49 11.56 -28.81 -1.31
N THR A 50 10.56 -29.68 -1.56
CA THR A 50 9.22 -29.57 -0.95
C THR A 50 9.20 -29.68 0.58
N THR A 51 10.26 -30.26 1.15
CA THR A 51 10.45 -30.41 2.60
C THR A 51 11.07 -29.17 3.25
N HIS A 52 11.62 -28.24 2.47
CA HIS A 52 12.22 -27.01 2.99
C HIS A 52 11.11 -26.06 3.48
N PRO A 53 11.22 -25.45 4.68
CA PRO A 53 10.20 -24.56 5.22
C PRO A 53 9.86 -23.38 4.30
N ASP A 54 10.86 -22.89 3.56
CA ASP A 54 10.69 -21.80 2.59
C ASP A 54 10.20 -22.23 1.20
N PHE A 55 9.92 -23.51 0.94
CA PHE A 55 9.41 -23.96 -0.37
C PHE A 55 8.09 -23.28 -0.74
N SER A 56 7.22 -23.10 0.26
CA SER A 56 5.95 -22.40 0.12
C SER A 56 6.13 -20.94 -0.29
N ARG A 57 7.26 -20.30 0.08
CA ARG A 57 7.57 -18.89 -0.18
C ARG A 57 8.12 -18.61 -1.58
N ASN A 58 8.53 -19.62 -2.34
CA ASN A 58 8.87 -19.43 -3.76
C ASN A 58 7.65 -18.95 -4.53
N ASN A 59 7.82 -18.08 -5.53
CA ASN A 59 6.69 -17.54 -6.29
C ASN A 59 6.22 -18.44 -7.46
N PHE A 60 6.84 -19.60 -7.66
CA PHE A 60 6.56 -20.50 -8.78
C PHE A 60 6.61 -21.99 -8.37
N THR A 61 6.18 -22.83 -9.30
CA THR A 61 6.32 -24.29 -9.27
C THR A 61 6.89 -24.76 -10.59
N ILE A 62 7.71 -25.81 -10.54
CA ILE A 62 8.26 -26.48 -11.72
C ILE A 62 7.82 -27.94 -11.68
N ASN A 63 7.24 -28.40 -12.78
CA ASN A 63 6.78 -29.76 -12.90
C ASN A 63 7.32 -30.38 -14.19
N TYR A 64 7.58 -31.68 -14.18
CA TYR A 64 8.16 -32.43 -15.30
C TYR A 64 7.21 -33.53 -15.77
N SER A 65 7.17 -33.74 -17.08
CA SER A 65 6.49 -34.86 -17.71
C SER A 65 7.26 -35.34 -18.95
N THR A 66 7.12 -36.62 -19.30
CA THR A 66 7.66 -37.17 -20.54
C THR A 66 6.73 -36.95 -21.75
N SER A 67 5.50 -36.50 -21.51
CA SER A 67 4.52 -36.18 -22.56
C SER A 67 3.97 -34.76 -22.40
N SER A 68 3.52 -34.16 -23.49
CA SER A 68 2.99 -32.79 -23.52
C SER A 68 1.61 -32.64 -22.86
N SER A 69 0.90 -33.74 -22.66
CA SER A 69 -0.48 -33.79 -22.16
C SER A 69 -0.67 -34.75 -20.97
N GLY A 70 0.40 -35.37 -20.46
CA GLY A 70 0.37 -36.26 -19.30
C GLY A 70 0.36 -35.51 -17.97
N PRO A 71 0.20 -36.24 -16.84
CA PRO A 71 0.34 -35.65 -15.52
C PRO A 71 1.76 -35.08 -15.38
N PHE A 72 1.81 -33.83 -14.92
CA PHE A 72 3.05 -33.14 -14.59
C PHE A 72 3.35 -33.38 -13.11
N ASN A 73 4.50 -34.00 -12.82
CA ASN A 73 4.94 -34.28 -11.45
C ASN A 73 5.87 -33.17 -10.98
N ILE A 74 5.79 -32.79 -9.70
CA ILE A 74 6.68 -31.77 -9.13
C ILE A 74 8.13 -32.17 -9.36
N THR A 75 8.89 -31.29 -10.01
CA THR A 75 10.33 -31.47 -10.15
C THR A 75 10.99 -30.91 -8.92
N VAL A 76 11.58 -31.80 -8.15
CA VAL A 76 12.35 -31.48 -6.95
C VAL A 76 13.83 -31.66 -7.27
N GLY A 77 14.69 -30.72 -6.85
CA GLY A 77 16.15 -30.83 -7.04
C GLY A 77 16.93 -29.51 -6.93
N ASN A 78 18.26 -29.64 -6.77
CA ASN A 78 19.22 -28.55 -6.62
C ASN A 78 19.48 -27.77 -7.93
N TYR A 79 18.56 -26.90 -8.36
CA TYR A 79 18.80 -25.95 -9.46
C TYR A 79 19.02 -24.53 -8.92
N SER A 80 19.92 -23.75 -9.50
CA SER A 80 19.96 -22.30 -9.27
C SER A 80 19.05 -21.59 -10.28
N LEU A 81 18.58 -20.40 -9.89
CA LEU A 81 17.69 -19.58 -10.70
C LEU A 81 18.24 -18.15 -10.71
N SER A 82 18.43 -17.61 -11.91
CA SER A 82 18.82 -16.22 -12.11
C SER A 82 18.25 -15.72 -13.43
N ASN A 83 17.58 -14.56 -13.42
CA ASN A 83 16.99 -13.95 -14.62
C ASN A 83 16.11 -14.93 -15.44
N ASN A 84 15.26 -15.71 -14.77
CA ASN A 84 14.41 -16.75 -15.38
C ASN A 84 15.15 -17.90 -16.07
N VAL A 85 16.46 -18.04 -15.83
CA VAL A 85 17.28 -19.15 -16.31
C VAL A 85 17.49 -20.14 -15.18
N PHE A 86 17.05 -21.37 -15.40
CA PHE A 86 17.32 -22.50 -14.52
C PHE A 86 18.68 -23.09 -14.89
N THR A 87 19.55 -23.29 -13.90
CA THR A 87 20.87 -23.91 -14.07
C THR A 87 21.07 -25.03 -13.06
N ARG A 88 21.67 -26.14 -13.46
CA ARG A 88 21.92 -27.27 -12.56
C ARG A 88 23.32 -27.85 -12.78
N SER A 89 23.94 -28.37 -11.71
CA SER A 89 25.24 -29.05 -11.79
C SER A 89 25.19 -30.44 -12.44
N GLY A 90 23.99 -30.98 -12.66
CA GLY A 90 23.74 -32.16 -13.49
C GLY A 90 22.58 -31.89 -14.45
N PRO A 91 22.53 -32.51 -15.63
CA PRO A 91 21.63 -32.06 -16.69
C PRO A 91 20.17 -32.33 -16.36
N PHE A 92 19.28 -31.40 -16.71
CA PHE A 92 17.84 -31.65 -16.79
C PHE A 92 17.57 -32.76 -17.81
N SER A 93 16.62 -33.65 -17.51
CA SER A 93 16.22 -34.75 -18.40
C SER A 93 15.53 -34.22 -19.64
N ALA A 94 15.64 -34.92 -20.78
CA ALA A 94 14.82 -34.62 -21.94
C ALA A 94 13.32 -34.81 -21.61
N GLY A 95 12.45 -33.93 -22.10
CA GLY A 95 11.01 -33.96 -21.83
C GLY A 95 10.38 -32.58 -21.74
N TYR A 96 9.24 -32.49 -21.07
CA TYR A 96 8.44 -31.28 -20.93
C TYR A 96 8.51 -30.75 -19.50
N TYR A 97 8.88 -29.48 -19.35
CA TYR A 97 8.89 -28.76 -18.10
C TYR A 97 7.79 -27.71 -18.10
N LYS A 98 6.85 -27.83 -17.16
CA LYS A 98 5.81 -26.83 -16.91
C LYS A 98 6.23 -25.96 -15.74
N VAL A 99 6.53 -24.71 -16.02
CA VAL A 99 6.80 -23.69 -14.99
C VAL A 99 5.55 -22.84 -14.83
N ALA A 100 5.05 -22.71 -13.61
CA ALA A 100 3.81 -22.01 -13.30
C ALA A 100 4.00 -21.07 -12.11
N PHE A 101 3.55 -19.83 -12.22
CA PHE A 101 3.48 -18.93 -11.06
C PHE A 101 2.44 -19.43 -10.05
N LYS A 102 2.72 -19.29 -8.76
CA LYS A 102 1.72 -19.57 -7.71
C LYS A 102 0.64 -18.48 -7.64
N GLU A 103 1.01 -17.26 -8.01
CA GLU A 103 0.11 -16.10 -8.04
C GLU A 103 0.20 -15.39 -9.39
N LEU A 104 -0.95 -15.08 -9.97
CA LEU A 104 -1.06 -14.45 -11.29
C LEU A 104 -1.03 -12.93 -11.18
N ASP A 105 -0.20 -12.27 -12.00
CA ASP A 105 -0.11 -10.81 -12.08
C ASP A 105 -1.00 -10.27 -13.20
N TYR A 106 -2.31 -10.26 -12.95
CA TYR A 106 -3.29 -9.74 -13.92
C TYR A 106 -3.19 -8.23 -14.06
N GLY A 107 -3.26 -7.76 -15.31
CA GLY A 107 -3.35 -6.35 -15.61
C GLY A 107 -2.04 -5.57 -15.48
N SER A 108 -0.90 -6.23 -15.28
CA SER A 108 0.44 -5.58 -15.29
C SER A 108 0.68 -4.69 -16.52
N TYR A 109 0.16 -5.08 -17.70
CA TYR A 109 0.26 -4.31 -18.96
C TYR A 109 -0.38 -2.91 -18.90
N ARG A 110 -1.30 -2.64 -17.97
CA ARG A 110 -1.90 -1.30 -17.83
C ARG A 110 -0.93 -0.27 -17.23
N TYR A 111 0.20 -0.73 -16.71
CA TYR A 111 1.22 0.07 -16.06
C TYR A 111 2.52 0.08 -16.88
N THR A 112 3.37 1.08 -16.62
CA THR A 112 4.74 1.22 -17.10
C THR A 112 5.65 1.46 -15.90
N SER A 113 6.91 0.99 -15.97
CA SER A 113 7.86 1.24 -14.89
C SER A 113 8.38 2.68 -14.95
N ILE A 114 8.78 3.23 -13.81
CA ILE A 114 9.48 4.54 -13.78
C ILE A 114 10.76 4.50 -14.59
N SER A 115 11.47 3.37 -14.59
CA SER A 115 12.68 3.19 -15.41
C SER A 115 12.37 3.33 -16.90
N ASP A 116 11.26 2.78 -17.38
CA ASP A 116 10.82 2.93 -18.77
C ASP A 116 10.41 4.36 -19.08
N ILE A 117 9.70 5.04 -18.17
CA ILE A 117 9.36 6.47 -18.31
C ILE A 117 10.63 7.30 -18.43
N ILE A 118 11.65 7.04 -17.60
CA ILE A 118 12.93 7.77 -17.67
C ILE A 118 13.63 7.50 -19.01
N ASN A 119 13.68 6.24 -19.45
CA ASN A 119 14.28 5.88 -20.73
C ASN A 119 13.56 6.58 -21.90
N ASN A 120 12.24 6.51 -21.94
CA ASN A 120 11.42 7.12 -22.97
C ASN A 120 11.51 8.65 -22.95
N PHE A 121 11.58 9.27 -21.77
CA PHE A 121 11.80 10.71 -21.62
C PHE A 121 13.16 11.13 -22.19
N ILE A 122 14.23 10.39 -21.88
CA ILE A 122 15.57 10.67 -22.42
C ILE A 122 15.56 10.50 -23.94
N ILE A 123 14.94 9.44 -24.47
CA ILE A 123 14.83 9.21 -25.91
C ILE A 123 14.03 10.31 -26.61
N SER A 124 12.99 10.88 -26.00
CA SER A 124 12.10 11.84 -26.66
C SER A 124 12.51 13.30 -26.47
N TYR A 125 13.02 13.69 -25.30
CA TYR A 125 13.30 15.10 -24.96
C TYR A 125 14.78 15.45 -24.91
N VAL A 126 15.68 14.45 -24.87
CA VAL A 126 17.12 14.66 -24.68
C VAL A 126 17.91 14.23 -25.90
N GLY A 127 18.84 15.08 -26.33
CA GLY A 127 19.75 14.82 -27.44
C GLY A 127 19.96 16.06 -28.32
N GLU A 128 20.84 15.90 -29.30
CA GLU A 128 21.12 16.94 -30.28
C GLU A 128 19.85 17.30 -31.07
N GLY A 129 19.58 18.61 -31.22
CA GLY A 129 18.38 19.12 -31.89
C GLY A 129 17.08 19.06 -31.08
N LYS A 130 17.11 18.59 -29.82
CA LYS A 130 15.92 18.54 -28.94
C LYS A 130 15.91 19.66 -27.90
N VAL A 131 14.81 19.75 -27.15
CA VAL A 131 14.61 20.74 -26.08
C VAL A 131 15.77 20.76 -25.09
N PHE A 132 16.29 19.58 -24.74
CA PHE A 132 17.43 19.46 -23.82
C PHE A 132 18.63 18.82 -24.53
N PRO A 133 19.75 19.54 -24.70
CA PRO A 133 20.94 18.97 -25.36
C PRO A 133 21.53 17.78 -24.60
N SER A 134 21.59 17.86 -23.26
CA SER A 134 22.06 16.79 -22.38
C SER A 134 21.37 16.86 -21.03
N ILE A 135 21.30 15.75 -20.28
CA ILE A 135 20.87 15.72 -18.88
C ILE A 135 21.42 14.48 -18.18
N LYS A 136 21.66 14.56 -16.87
CA LYS A 136 22.02 13.38 -16.07
C LYS A 136 20.77 12.55 -15.80
N ARG A 137 20.89 11.22 -15.91
CA ARG A 137 19.80 10.28 -15.61
C ARG A 137 19.31 10.43 -14.15
N SER A 138 20.22 10.74 -13.22
CA SER A 138 19.91 10.99 -11.80
C SER A 138 18.89 12.11 -11.62
N ASP A 139 19.01 13.18 -12.39
CA ASP A 139 18.18 14.38 -12.25
C ASP A 139 16.76 14.10 -12.77
N VAL A 140 16.67 13.37 -13.89
CA VAL A 140 15.41 12.87 -14.43
C VAL A 140 14.74 11.92 -13.45
N LEU A 141 15.49 10.99 -12.84
CA LEU A 141 14.98 10.06 -11.83
C LEU A 141 14.43 10.80 -10.61
N PHE A 142 15.15 11.81 -10.10
CA PHE A 142 14.69 12.62 -8.97
C PHE A 142 13.34 13.29 -9.25
N HIS A 143 13.21 13.94 -10.42
CA HIS A 143 11.95 14.59 -10.81
C HIS A 143 10.84 13.58 -11.13
N ALA A 144 11.16 12.40 -11.65
CA ALA A 144 10.19 11.33 -11.87
C ALA A 144 9.63 10.80 -10.55
N LYS A 145 10.47 10.61 -9.52
CA LYS A 145 10.02 10.22 -8.17
C LYS A 145 9.10 11.29 -7.57
N ARG A 146 9.45 12.57 -7.70
CA ARG A 146 8.61 13.70 -7.25
C ARG A 146 7.28 13.77 -7.99
N ALA A 147 7.28 13.55 -9.31
CA ALA A 147 6.06 13.46 -10.10
C ALA A 147 5.13 12.36 -9.58
N MET A 148 5.71 11.20 -9.25
CA MET A 148 4.93 10.08 -8.71
C MET A 148 4.31 10.39 -7.36
N GLN A 149 5.07 10.99 -6.43
CA GLN A 149 4.53 11.44 -5.14
C GLN A 149 3.37 12.43 -5.33
N GLU A 150 3.52 13.40 -6.23
CA GLU A 150 2.46 14.38 -6.52
C GLU A 150 1.21 13.73 -7.16
N PHE A 151 1.38 12.61 -7.87
CA PHE A 151 0.27 11.83 -8.39
C PHE A 151 -0.33 10.88 -7.37
N SER A 152 0.47 10.29 -6.47
CA SER A 152 -0.05 9.42 -5.43
C SER A 152 -0.98 10.22 -4.53
N TYR A 153 -0.53 11.33 -3.94
CA TYR A 153 -1.35 12.09 -2.99
C TYR A 153 -2.76 12.47 -3.48
N ASP A 154 -2.91 12.77 -4.77
CA ASP A 154 -4.18 13.27 -5.32
C ASP A 154 -5.03 12.20 -6.05
N THR A 155 -4.63 10.93 -6.05
CA THR A 155 -5.38 9.87 -6.75
C THR A 155 -5.98 8.88 -5.77
N LEU A 156 -7.23 8.46 -5.98
CA LEU A 156 -7.88 7.42 -5.16
C LEU A 156 -7.11 6.09 -5.12
N LYS A 157 -6.17 5.88 -6.05
CA LYS A 157 -5.30 4.70 -6.10
C LYS A 157 -4.13 4.73 -5.11
N SER A 158 -3.82 5.88 -4.50
CA SER A 158 -2.80 5.94 -3.43
C SER A 158 -3.32 5.52 -2.07
N VAL A 159 -4.63 5.36 -1.96
CA VAL A 159 -5.26 4.78 -0.77
C VAL A 159 -4.95 3.30 -0.78
N LYS A 160 -3.95 2.91 -0.01
CA LYS A 160 -3.66 1.50 0.29
C LYS A 160 -4.60 1.04 1.40
N SER A 161 -4.91 -0.25 1.38
CA SER A 161 -5.77 -0.91 2.35
C SER A 161 -5.01 -2.10 2.92
N GLN A 162 -4.87 -2.16 4.24
CA GLN A 162 -4.24 -3.26 4.94
C GLN A 162 -5.22 -3.89 5.92
N GLU A 163 -5.33 -5.21 5.88
CA GLU A 163 -6.06 -5.99 6.88
C GLU A 163 -5.11 -6.36 8.02
N LEU A 164 -5.48 -6.02 9.25
CA LEU A 164 -4.66 -6.18 10.44
C LEU A 164 -5.53 -6.75 11.57
N SER A 165 -4.97 -7.64 12.38
CA SER A 165 -5.62 -8.06 13.62
C SER A 165 -5.11 -7.19 14.75
N ILE A 166 -6.00 -6.62 15.55
CA ILE A 166 -5.62 -5.84 16.73
C ILE A 166 -5.17 -6.81 17.82
N PRO A 167 -3.92 -6.70 18.30
CA PRO A 167 -3.40 -7.50 19.41
C PRO A 167 -3.94 -7.04 20.77
N ASN A 168 -3.71 -7.83 21.82
CA ASN A 168 -4.18 -7.53 23.19
C ASN A 168 -3.62 -6.23 23.77
N ASN A 169 -2.45 -5.77 23.31
CA ASN A 169 -1.87 -4.49 23.69
C ASN A 169 -2.44 -3.31 22.87
N LEU A 170 -3.54 -3.51 22.13
CA LEU A 170 -4.34 -2.46 21.47
C LEU A 170 -3.57 -1.54 20.52
N THR A 171 -2.39 -1.94 20.11
CA THR A 171 -1.48 -1.10 19.32
C THR A 171 -1.02 -1.82 18.07
N VAL A 172 -0.92 -1.07 16.98
CA VAL A 172 -0.49 -1.60 15.68
C VAL A 172 0.53 -0.64 15.08
N PRO A 173 1.68 -1.13 14.60
CA PRO A 173 2.69 -0.26 14.00
C PRO A 173 2.19 0.39 12.71
N ILE A 174 2.54 1.66 12.54
CA ILE A 174 2.24 2.41 11.32
C ILE A 174 3.01 1.79 10.13
N PRO A 175 2.37 1.62 8.95
CA PRO A 175 3.06 1.13 7.75
C PRO A 175 4.24 2.03 7.34
N GLN A 176 5.30 1.45 6.79
CA GLN A 176 6.53 2.19 6.45
C GLN A 176 6.32 3.33 5.44
N ASP A 177 5.31 3.22 4.58
CA ASP A 177 5.01 4.16 3.50
C ASP A 177 3.83 5.08 3.82
N TYR A 178 3.38 5.06 5.08
CA TYR A 178 2.28 5.86 5.57
C TYR A 178 2.60 7.36 5.52
N VAL A 179 1.67 8.13 4.95
CA VAL A 179 1.72 9.60 4.97
C VAL A 179 0.56 10.19 5.73
N ASN A 180 -0.65 9.64 5.56
CA ASN A 180 -1.83 10.07 6.30
C ASN A 180 -2.89 8.97 6.31
N TYR A 181 -3.80 8.97 7.29
CA TYR A 181 -4.92 8.04 7.31
C TYR A 181 -6.06 8.56 6.41
N VAL A 182 -6.81 7.63 5.83
CA VAL A 182 -8.07 7.94 5.14
C VAL A 182 -9.24 7.46 5.99
N LYS A 183 -9.17 6.20 6.44
CA LYS A 183 -10.24 5.55 7.19
C LYS A 183 -9.74 4.33 7.92
N ALA A 184 -10.23 4.10 9.13
CA ALA A 184 -10.09 2.82 9.83
C ALA A 184 -11.48 2.19 9.99
N SER A 185 -11.58 0.87 9.87
CA SER A 185 -12.84 0.15 10.09
C SER A 185 -12.57 -1.23 10.64
N TRP A 186 -13.37 -1.69 11.60
CA TRP A 186 -13.35 -3.10 12.00
C TRP A 186 -14.32 -3.90 11.12
N VAL A 187 -14.05 -5.19 10.97
CA VAL A 187 -14.82 -6.11 10.14
C VAL A 187 -15.55 -7.10 11.02
N ASP A 188 -16.86 -7.25 10.81
CA ASP A 188 -17.66 -8.23 11.54
C ASP A 188 -17.59 -9.65 10.92
N LYS A 189 -18.26 -10.61 11.57
CA LYS A 189 -18.28 -12.00 11.12
C LYS A 189 -18.94 -12.20 9.74
N LEU A 190 -19.71 -11.22 9.26
CA LEU A 190 -20.35 -11.23 7.94
C LEU A 190 -19.50 -10.49 6.90
N GLY A 191 -18.35 -9.93 7.28
CA GLY A 191 -17.49 -9.13 6.41
C GLY A 191 -17.93 -7.68 6.26
N VAL A 192 -18.87 -7.20 7.08
CA VAL A 192 -19.35 -5.81 7.01
C VAL A 192 -18.36 -4.89 7.73
N LYS A 193 -17.99 -3.79 7.06
CA LYS A 193 -17.10 -2.77 7.61
C LYS A 193 -17.86 -1.79 8.49
N HIS A 194 -17.35 -1.57 9.69
CA HIS A 194 -17.85 -0.59 10.66
C HIS A 194 -16.77 0.44 10.96
N ILE A 195 -17.09 1.72 10.75
CA ILE A 195 -16.11 2.82 10.80
C ILE A 195 -15.65 3.06 12.23
N ILE A 196 -14.33 3.09 12.45
CA ILE A 196 -13.69 3.52 13.70
C ILE A 196 -13.30 4.99 13.53
N TYR A 197 -13.59 5.82 14.53
CA TYR A 197 -13.32 7.25 14.47
C TYR A 197 -12.09 7.66 15.29
N PRO A 198 -11.35 8.70 14.87
CA PRO A 198 -10.35 9.29 15.73
C PRO A 198 -11.03 9.91 16.97
N THR A 199 -10.33 9.91 18.10
CA THR A 199 -10.84 10.53 19.34
C THR A 199 -10.07 11.79 19.70
N THR A 200 -10.75 12.69 20.41
CA THR A 200 -10.17 13.85 21.09
C THR A 200 -10.25 13.73 22.61
N LEU A 201 -10.70 12.58 23.13
CA LEU A 201 -10.85 12.31 24.57
C LEU A 201 -9.51 12.02 25.25
N THR A 202 -8.54 11.57 24.47
CA THR A 202 -7.17 11.32 24.89
C THR A 202 -6.22 11.97 23.89
N SER A 203 -4.96 12.07 24.26
CA SER A 203 -3.89 12.61 23.44
C SER A 203 -2.63 11.81 23.68
N ASN A 204 -1.81 11.66 22.65
CA ASN A 204 -0.47 11.09 22.76
C ASN A 204 0.53 12.25 23.02
N PRO A 205 1.09 12.38 24.24
CA PRO A 205 2.05 13.44 24.55
C PRO A 205 3.30 13.30 23.67
N THR A 206 3.89 14.40 23.20
CA THR A 206 5.11 14.32 22.37
C THR A 206 6.37 14.07 23.20
N GLU A 207 6.38 14.52 24.45
CA GLU A 207 7.48 14.38 25.41
C GLU A 207 6.88 13.90 26.75
N ILE A 208 7.61 13.06 27.49
CA ILE A 208 7.23 12.49 28.77
C ILE A 208 8.41 12.65 29.75
N PRO A 209 8.74 13.89 30.16
CA PRO A 209 9.84 14.11 31.09
C PRO A 209 9.55 13.46 32.45
N VAL A 210 10.48 12.66 32.96
CA VAL A 210 10.43 12.09 34.31
C VAL A 210 10.62 13.20 35.32
N GLN A 211 9.71 13.33 36.28
CA GLN A 211 9.74 14.38 37.29
C GLN A 211 10.18 13.83 38.66
N ASP A 212 10.82 14.69 39.46
CA ASP A 212 11.07 14.43 40.87
C ASP A 212 9.79 14.66 41.73
N ASP A 213 9.89 14.41 43.04
CA ASP A 213 8.78 14.61 43.98
C ASP A 213 8.29 16.07 44.07
N ASN A 214 9.07 17.03 43.57
CA ASN A 214 8.71 18.44 43.50
C ASN A 214 8.09 18.83 42.15
N GLY A 215 7.93 17.89 41.21
CA GLY A 215 7.38 18.11 39.87
C GLY A 215 8.36 18.72 38.89
N VAL A 216 9.67 18.69 39.17
CA VAL A 216 10.72 19.20 38.29
C VAL A 216 11.27 18.08 37.41
N ALA A 217 11.38 18.32 36.11
CA ALA A 217 11.95 17.35 35.17
C ALA A 217 13.41 17.01 35.55
N THR A 218 13.72 15.72 35.56
CA THR A 218 15.05 15.18 35.87
C THR A 218 15.85 15.01 34.58
N GLN A 219 17.18 15.16 34.68
CA GLN A 219 18.10 15.15 33.53
C GLN A 219 19.10 14.00 33.63
N ASP A 220 19.59 13.56 32.47
CA ASP A 220 20.71 12.63 32.37
C ASP A 220 22.07 13.34 32.56
N ASP A 221 23.16 12.56 32.55
CA ASP A 221 24.53 13.07 32.68
C ASP A 221 24.96 13.98 31.50
N PHE A 222 24.13 14.09 30.45
CA PHE A 222 24.34 14.93 29.26
C PHE A 222 23.38 16.13 29.21
N GLU A 223 22.72 16.45 30.32
CA GLU A 223 21.78 17.59 30.47
C GLU A 223 20.49 17.47 29.64
N ASN A 224 20.15 16.28 29.12
CA ASN A 224 18.87 16.04 28.45
C ASN A 224 17.84 15.56 29.47
N ASN A 225 16.56 15.90 29.28
CA ASN A 225 15.49 15.37 30.13
C ASN A 225 15.41 13.85 30.01
N LEU A 226 15.24 13.16 31.13
CA LEU A 226 14.93 11.73 31.15
C LEU A 226 13.49 11.51 30.68
N GLU A 227 13.27 10.58 29.75
CA GLU A 227 11.97 10.23 29.20
C GLU A 227 11.38 8.99 29.89
N GLY A 228 10.10 9.06 30.27
CA GLY A 228 9.38 8.00 30.97
C GLY A 228 8.28 7.32 30.14
N SER A 229 7.36 6.64 30.81
CA SER A 229 6.14 6.05 30.19
C SER A 229 4.93 6.98 30.36
N SER A 230 4.06 7.01 29.35
CA SER A 230 2.87 7.87 29.39
C SER A 230 1.75 7.23 30.21
N ILE A 231 1.50 7.80 31.39
CA ILE A 231 0.36 7.46 32.24
C ILE A 231 -0.98 7.69 31.50
N THR A 232 -1.02 8.67 30.59
CA THR A 232 -2.25 8.98 29.80
C THR A 232 -2.56 7.87 28.81
N GLU A 233 -1.53 7.29 28.18
CA GLU A 233 -1.67 6.20 27.21
C GLU A 233 -2.03 4.90 27.94
N GLU A 234 -1.31 4.58 29.02
CA GLU A 234 -1.59 3.41 29.88
C GLU A 234 -3.03 3.41 30.38
N ARG A 235 -3.50 4.53 30.95
CA ARG A 235 -4.90 4.66 31.42
C ARG A 235 -5.92 4.54 30.30
N TRP A 236 -5.59 4.96 29.09
CA TRP A 236 -6.49 4.88 27.94
C TRP A 236 -6.62 3.44 27.44
N GLU A 237 -5.54 2.68 27.44
CA GLU A 237 -5.52 1.25 27.06
C GLU A 237 -6.31 0.41 28.07
N GLU A 238 -6.19 0.71 29.37
CA GLU A 238 -6.93 0.03 30.44
C GLU A 238 -8.39 0.49 30.59
N ALA A 239 -8.77 1.60 29.95
CA ALA A 239 -10.10 2.19 30.14
C ALA A 239 -11.21 1.27 29.63
N ASP A 240 -12.23 1.08 30.47
CA ASP A 240 -13.49 0.46 30.04
C ASP A 240 -14.29 1.44 29.18
N THR A 241 -14.34 1.19 27.87
CA THR A 241 -15.09 1.97 26.88
C THR A 241 -16.58 2.13 27.21
N LYS A 242 -17.18 1.24 28.00
CA LYS A 242 -18.58 1.39 28.45
C LYS A 242 -18.78 2.62 29.33
N LYS A 243 -17.78 2.99 30.13
CA LYS A 243 -17.80 4.20 30.97
C LYS A 243 -17.81 5.49 30.13
N ILE A 244 -17.32 5.43 28.89
CA ILE A 244 -17.28 6.55 27.94
C ILE A 244 -18.55 6.62 27.09
N THR A 245 -19.04 5.47 26.61
CA THR A 245 -20.19 5.39 25.69
C THR A 245 -21.54 5.48 26.40
N GLY A 246 -21.60 5.29 27.72
CA GLY A 246 -22.85 5.23 28.48
C GLY A 246 -23.70 3.99 28.16
N VAL A 247 -23.11 2.97 27.52
CA VAL A 247 -23.79 1.71 27.22
C VAL A 247 -24.16 1.03 28.54
N TYR A 248 -25.42 0.63 28.66
CA TYR A 248 -25.95 -0.05 29.84
C TYR A 248 -25.17 -1.34 30.13
N ASP A 249 -24.55 -1.40 31.32
CA ASP A 249 -23.97 -2.62 31.89
C ASP A 249 -24.86 -3.10 33.05
N PRO A 250 -25.41 -4.33 32.99
CA PRO A 250 -26.17 -4.90 34.10
C PRO A 250 -25.34 -5.14 35.38
N TYR A 251 -24.00 -5.04 35.31
CA TYR A 251 -23.06 -5.28 36.42
C TYR A 251 -22.26 -4.03 36.81
N PHE A 252 -22.83 -2.82 36.66
CA PHE A 252 -22.21 -1.52 37.01
C PHE A 252 -21.90 -1.37 38.52
N GLU A 253 -21.00 -2.18 39.05
CA GLU A 253 -20.27 -1.92 40.30
C GLU A 253 -19.02 -1.10 39.94
N ASP A 254 -18.90 0.06 40.57
CA ASP A 254 -17.77 1.00 40.56
C ASP A 254 -17.70 2.11 39.49
N ALA A 255 -18.37 3.22 39.82
CA ALA A 255 -17.70 4.52 40.00
C ALA A 255 -18.55 5.40 40.94
N ASP A 256 -18.29 5.30 42.25
CA ASP A 256 -18.53 6.26 43.34
C ASP A 256 -19.47 7.47 43.06
N THR A 257 -20.73 7.22 42.70
CA THR A 257 -21.77 8.24 42.53
C THR A 257 -23.13 7.69 42.94
N TYR A 258 -23.65 8.21 44.06
CA TYR A 258 -25.00 8.15 44.62
C TYR A 258 -25.82 6.84 44.51
N ILE A 259 -26.25 6.37 45.68
CA ILE A 259 -26.89 5.08 46.01
C ILE A 259 -28.32 4.94 45.44
N ASP A 260 -28.86 5.92 44.71
CA ASP A 260 -30.26 5.90 44.25
C ASP A 260 -30.40 5.51 42.75
N PRO A 261 -30.92 4.31 42.44
CA PRO A 261 -31.09 3.80 41.08
C PRO A 261 -32.01 4.65 40.20
N VAL A 262 -32.93 5.43 40.80
CA VAL A 262 -33.93 6.23 40.07
C VAL A 262 -33.28 7.47 39.46
N TYR A 263 -32.26 8.06 40.10
CA TYR A 263 -31.57 9.24 39.58
C TYR A 263 -30.53 8.91 38.50
N LYS A 264 -30.04 7.66 38.46
CA LYS A 264 -29.09 7.17 37.43
C LYS A 264 -29.72 7.08 36.03
N THR A 265 -31.03 6.84 35.95
CA THR A 265 -31.78 6.86 34.66
C THR A 265 -32.16 8.28 34.22
N LEU A 266 -32.06 9.27 35.12
CA LEU A 266 -32.44 10.66 34.87
C LEU A 266 -31.24 11.56 34.49
N TYR A 267 -30.02 11.21 34.91
CA TYR A 267 -28.81 11.95 34.58
C TYR A 267 -28.13 11.36 33.33
N GLY A 268 -28.37 12.02 32.18
CA GLY A 268 -27.71 11.75 30.90
C GLY A 268 -28.65 11.64 29.70
N GLN A 269 -29.92 11.27 29.91
CA GLN A 269 -30.81 10.85 28.80
C GLN A 269 -32.05 11.72 28.55
N ARG A 270 -32.25 12.83 29.26
CA ARG A 270 -33.48 13.64 29.07
C ARG A 270 -33.45 14.52 27.82
N TYR A 271 -32.28 14.88 27.28
CA TYR A 271 -32.16 15.78 26.11
C TYR A 271 -31.07 15.45 25.08
N GLY A 272 -30.53 14.23 25.07
CA GLY A 272 -29.70 13.73 23.97
C GLY A 272 -28.28 13.35 24.38
N GLU A 273 -27.85 12.16 23.93
CA GLU A 273 -26.49 11.65 24.03
C GLU A 273 -25.54 12.42 23.10
N ASN A 274 -24.27 12.59 23.47
CA ASN A 274 -23.28 13.22 22.59
C ASN A 274 -22.91 12.24 21.46
N PRO A 275 -23.27 12.52 20.20
CA PRO A 275 -23.04 11.58 19.09
C PRO A 275 -21.56 11.22 18.87
N GLN A 276 -20.63 12.09 19.31
CA GLN A 276 -19.19 11.87 19.15
C GLN A 276 -18.65 10.78 20.09
N THR A 277 -19.24 10.63 21.28
CA THR A 277 -18.79 9.67 22.32
C THR A 277 -19.71 8.46 22.43
N THR A 278 -20.95 8.56 21.95
CA THR A 278 -21.93 7.48 22.02
C THR A 278 -21.86 6.61 20.75
N GLN A 279 -20.77 5.87 20.59
CA GLN A 279 -20.57 4.95 19.47
C GLN A 279 -19.93 3.62 19.88
N ILE A 280 -20.44 2.51 19.32
CA ILE A 280 -19.99 1.15 19.65
C ILE A 280 -18.77 0.68 18.84
N ASN A 281 -18.39 1.44 17.81
CA ASN A 281 -17.37 1.00 16.85
C ASN A 281 -15.94 1.23 17.34
N GLY A 282 -15.77 1.90 18.48
CA GLY A 282 -14.47 2.21 19.06
C GLY A 282 -13.80 3.43 18.46
N TRP A 283 -12.63 3.73 19.00
CA TRP A 283 -11.80 4.87 18.63
C TRP A 283 -10.36 4.46 18.37
N PHE A 284 -9.64 5.34 17.68
CA PHE A 284 -8.18 5.24 17.58
C PHE A 284 -7.50 6.60 17.81
N THR A 285 -6.23 6.54 18.18
CA THR A 285 -5.29 7.66 18.11
C THR A 285 -4.03 7.25 17.35
N ILE A 286 -3.22 8.24 16.99
CA ILE A 286 -1.98 8.04 16.27
C ILE A 286 -0.87 8.61 17.14
N ASN A 287 -0.01 7.74 17.65
CA ASN A 287 1.19 8.12 18.38
C ASN A 287 2.33 8.32 17.39
N GLU A 288 2.57 9.57 16.98
CA GLU A 288 3.67 9.91 16.07
C GLU A 288 5.05 9.72 16.71
N ARG A 289 5.16 9.79 18.06
CA ARG A 289 6.41 9.57 18.79
C ARG A 289 6.91 8.14 18.66
N GLU A 290 6.01 7.17 18.80
CA GLU A 290 6.33 5.73 18.75
C GLU A 290 6.05 5.10 17.38
N GLY A 291 5.35 5.81 16.50
CA GLY A 291 4.94 5.30 15.19
C GLY A 291 3.87 4.20 15.30
N LEU A 292 2.93 4.34 16.24
CA LEU A 292 1.89 3.35 16.52
C LEU A 292 0.48 3.95 16.39
N PHE A 293 -0.46 3.15 15.89
CA PHE A 293 -1.88 3.38 16.11
C PHE A 293 -2.28 2.75 17.43
N SER A 294 -2.99 3.50 18.29
CA SER A 294 -3.57 2.98 19.53
C SER A 294 -5.09 2.90 19.38
N PHE A 295 -5.69 1.80 19.83
CA PHE A 295 -7.13 1.54 19.71
C PHE A 295 -7.81 1.47 21.07
N SER A 296 -9.11 1.71 21.10
CA SER A 296 -9.90 1.55 22.32
C SER A 296 -10.14 0.07 22.66
N SER A 297 -10.32 -0.22 23.96
CA SER A 297 -10.40 -1.58 24.51
C SER A 297 -11.46 -2.52 23.90
N ASN A 298 -12.54 -1.99 23.34
CA ASN A 298 -13.58 -2.79 22.66
C ASN A 298 -13.13 -3.40 21.31
N LEU A 299 -11.94 -3.04 20.82
CA LEU A 299 -11.39 -3.49 19.55
C LEU A 299 -10.35 -4.62 19.68
N VAL A 300 -10.06 -5.11 20.90
CA VAL A 300 -9.21 -6.30 21.12
C VAL A 300 -9.70 -7.48 20.27
N ASP A 301 -8.77 -8.20 19.65
CA ASP A 301 -9.00 -9.36 18.77
C ASP A 301 -9.90 -9.10 17.55
N LYS A 302 -10.17 -7.82 17.23
CA LYS A 302 -10.90 -7.47 16.00
C LYS A 302 -9.95 -7.41 14.82
N VAL A 303 -10.44 -7.87 13.67
CA VAL A 303 -9.81 -7.60 12.38
C VAL A 303 -10.25 -6.21 11.93
N ILE A 304 -9.26 -5.38 11.60
CA ILE A 304 -9.45 -4.05 11.05
C ILE A 304 -8.94 -3.96 9.61
N ILE A 305 -9.52 -3.04 8.88
CA ILE A 305 -9.05 -2.55 7.59
C ILE A 305 -8.60 -1.11 7.80
N LEU A 306 -7.30 -0.88 7.66
CA LEU A 306 -6.69 0.45 7.67
C LEU A 306 -6.51 0.92 6.22
N GLU A 307 -7.22 1.98 5.86
CA GLU A 307 -7.07 2.69 4.60
C GLU A 307 -6.22 3.95 4.82
N TYR A 308 -5.09 4.06 4.12
CA TYR A 308 -4.12 5.15 4.30
C TYR A 308 -3.53 5.62 2.97
N VAL A 309 -3.07 6.86 2.94
CA VAL A 309 -2.35 7.45 1.80
C VAL A 309 -0.89 7.01 1.89
N SER A 310 -0.43 6.33 0.84
CA SER A 310 0.96 5.94 0.65
C SER A 310 1.74 7.01 -0.11
N ASP A 311 3.04 7.14 0.17
CA ASP A 311 3.95 7.96 -0.63
C ASP A 311 4.18 7.41 -2.05
N GLY A 312 3.82 6.15 -2.30
CA GLY A 312 3.92 5.45 -3.59
C GLY A 312 5.34 5.10 -4.02
N LEU A 313 6.34 5.22 -3.14
CA LEU A 313 7.76 4.99 -3.45
C LEU A 313 8.38 3.78 -2.73
N ALA A 314 7.66 3.20 -1.77
CA ALA A 314 8.25 2.26 -0.82
C ALA A 314 8.76 0.95 -1.42
N TYR A 315 8.03 0.37 -2.38
CA TYR A 315 8.41 -0.91 -2.98
C TYR A 315 8.65 -0.77 -4.49
N SER A 316 9.61 -1.53 -5.01
CA SER A 316 9.92 -1.55 -6.45
C SER A 316 8.73 -1.97 -7.32
N ASP A 317 7.86 -2.82 -6.77
CA ASP A 317 6.60 -3.21 -7.44
C ASP A 317 5.53 -2.10 -7.40
N ASP A 318 5.62 -1.15 -6.46
CA ASP A 318 4.73 0.02 -6.36
C ASP A 318 5.14 1.18 -7.28
N MET A 319 6.37 1.15 -7.80
CA MET A 319 6.89 2.12 -8.78
C MET A 319 6.31 1.90 -10.21
N ARG A 320 5.02 1.55 -10.29
CA ARG A 320 4.25 1.27 -11.51
C ARG A 320 3.32 2.44 -11.80
N VAL A 321 3.53 3.10 -12.93
CA VAL A 321 2.73 4.25 -13.37
C VAL A 321 1.64 3.78 -14.33
N PRO A 322 0.37 4.14 -14.14
CA PRO A 322 -0.66 3.82 -15.13
C PRO A 322 -0.32 4.45 -16.48
N LYS A 323 -0.49 3.72 -17.59
CA LYS A 323 -0.24 4.27 -18.95
C LYS A 323 -1.00 5.56 -19.25
N LEU A 324 -2.18 5.73 -18.65
CA LEU A 324 -2.98 6.97 -18.73
C LEU A 324 -2.28 8.21 -18.12
N ALA A 325 -1.28 8.01 -17.29
CA ALA A 325 -0.51 9.05 -16.61
C ALA A 325 0.83 9.37 -17.28
N GLU A 326 1.28 8.53 -18.23
CA GLU A 326 2.61 8.61 -18.83
C GLU A 326 2.92 9.99 -19.42
N GLU A 327 2.02 10.55 -20.23
CA GLU A 327 2.21 11.89 -20.81
C GLU A 327 2.33 12.99 -19.76
N ALA A 328 1.62 12.85 -18.64
CA ALA A 328 1.65 13.84 -17.58
C ALA A 328 2.94 13.76 -16.76
N PHE A 329 3.52 12.55 -16.62
CA PHE A 329 4.87 12.39 -16.10
C PHE A 329 5.91 13.07 -16.99
N TYR A 330 5.84 12.88 -18.31
CA TYR A 330 6.77 13.55 -19.23
C TYR A 330 6.68 15.08 -19.14
N ALA A 331 5.46 15.63 -19.12
CA ALA A 331 5.26 17.07 -18.99
C ALA A 331 5.73 17.62 -17.64
N TYR A 332 5.55 16.84 -16.57
CA TYR A 332 6.08 17.17 -15.24
C TYR A 332 7.59 17.27 -15.25
N ILE A 333 8.26 16.21 -15.71
CA ILE A 333 9.71 16.11 -15.72
C ILE A 333 10.29 17.22 -16.60
N ALA A 334 9.72 17.44 -17.79
CA ALA A 334 10.14 18.52 -18.70
C ALA A 334 10.08 19.89 -18.02
N TYR A 335 8.97 20.21 -17.34
CA TYR A 335 8.85 21.46 -16.60
C TYR A 335 9.86 21.55 -15.44
N ALA A 336 9.95 20.51 -14.62
CA ALA A 336 10.82 20.51 -13.44
C ALA A 336 12.29 20.70 -13.82
N VAL A 337 12.76 19.96 -14.82
CA VAL A 337 14.10 20.10 -15.40
C VAL A 337 14.31 21.50 -15.98
N ALA A 338 13.35 22.01 -16.76
CA ALA A 338 13.48 23.32 -17.39
C ALA A 338 13.51 24.47 -16.37
N SER A 339 12.80 24.34 -15.25
CA SER A 339 12.72 25.37 -14.22
C SER A 339 14.01 25.56 -13.41
N VAL A 340 14.83 24.52 -13.30
CA VAL A 340 16.09 24.55 -12.52
C VAL A 340 17.30 24.87 -13.42
N ARG A 341 17.18 24.65 -14.73
CA ARG A 341 18.29 24.81 -15.66
C ARG A 341 18.50 26.29 -16.05
N PRO A 342 19.75 26.80 -16.00
CA PRO A 342 20.05 28.14 -16.48
C PRO A 342 19.91 28.23 -18.01
N ASN A 343 19.70 29.45 -18.51
CA ASN A 343 19.66 29.79 -19.95
C ASN A 343 18.50 29.19 -20.76
N ILE A 344 17.41 28.79 -20.11
CA ILE A 344 16.14 28.50 -20.80
C ILE A 344 15.27 29.75 -20.79
N PRO A 345 14.80 30.25 -21.95
CA PRO A 345 13.90 31.38 -22.00
C PRO A 345 12.61 31.17 -21.21
N GLU A 346 12.15 32.21 -20.51
CA GLU A 346 10.99 32.12 -19.62
C GLU A 346 9.70 31.72 -20.35
N TYR A 347 9.53 32.10 -21.63
CA TYR A 347 8.35 31.70 -22.41
C TYR A 347 8.27 30.17 -22.60
N ILE A 348 9.40 29.47 -22.67
CA ILE A 348 9.45 28.00 -22.75
C ILE A 348 9.04 27.40 -21.40
N ILE A 349 9.57 27.94 -20.30
CA ILE A 349 9.21 27.52 -18.94
C ILE A 349 7.71 27.70 -18.70
N ASN A 350 7.16 28.85 -19.09
CA ASN A 350 5.74 29.16 -18.97
C ASN A 350 4.86 28.25 -19.85
N ARG A 351 5.33 27.87 -21.04
CA ARG A 351 4.66 26.87 -21.88
C ARG A 351 4.62 25.51 -21.17
N PHE A 352 5.76 25.01 -20.68
CA PHE A 352 5.80 23.73 -19.96
C PHE A 352 5.01 23.75 -18.65
N LYS A 353 4.96 24.88 -17.95
CA LYS A 353 4.10 25.06 -16.76
C LYS A 353 2.63 24.86 -17.10
N LYS A 354 2.15 25.47 -18.19
CA LYS A 354 0.78 25.32 -18.69
C LYS A 354 0.50 23.89 -19.12
N GLU A 355 1.43 23.28 -19.85
CA GLU A 355 1.32 21.90 -20.34
C GLU A 355 1.28 20.88 -19.18
N LYS A 356 2.21 20.99 -18.21
CA LYS A 356 2.21 20.21 -16.96
C LYS A 356 0.84 20.31 -16.30
N ARG A 357 0.35 21.53 -16.04
CA ARG A 357 -0.92 21.75 -15.32
C ARG A 357 -2.10 21.09 -16.02
N ALA A 358 -2.20 21.25 -17.35
CA ALA A 358 -3.29 20.69 -18.14
C ALA A 358 -3.25 19.15 -18.14
N LYS A 359 -2.09 18.56 -18.44
CA LYS A 359 -1.93 17.10 -18.50
C LYS A 359 -2.12 16.46 -17.12
N MET A 360 -1.59 17.05 -16.06
CA MET A 360 -1.79 16.55 -14.69
C MET A 360 -3.26 16.56 -14.30
N ARG A 361 -3.98 17.67 -14.54
CA ARG A 361 -5.41 17.73 -14.23
C ARG A 361 -6.21 16.68 -14.99
N ASN A 362 -5.93 16.52 -16.29
CA ASN A 362 -6.62 15.54 -17.12
C ASN A 362 -6.33 14.10 -16.68
N THR A 363 -5.07 13.79 -16.32
CA THR A 363 -4.69 12.48 -15.78
C THR A 363 -5.36 12.22 -14.44
N LYS A 364 -5.42 13.20 -13.52
CA LYS A 364 -6.11 13.06 -12.22
C LYS A 364 -7.58 12.69 -12.42
N LEU A 365 -8.29 13.40 -13.32
CA LEU A 365 -9.68 13.09 -13.67
C LEU A 365 -9.86 11.70 -14.29
N ARG A 366 -8.90 11.24 -15.10
CA ARG A 366 -8.93 9.88 -15.68
C ARG A 366 -8.66 8.81 -14.64
N LEU A 367 -7.78 9.07 -13.67
CA LEU A 367 -7.40 8.12 -12.63
C LEU A 367 -8.43 8.01 -11.51
N SER A 368 -9.19 9.06 -11.23
CA SER A 368 -10.22 9.06 -10.19
C SER A 368 -11.41 8.15 -10.53
N ASN A 369 -11.49 7.60 -11.74
CA ASN A 369 -12.53 6.65 -12.19
C ASN A 369 -13.95 7.08 -11.79
N ILE A 370 -14.23 8.38 -11.83
CA ILE A 370 -15.54 8.91 -11.47
C ILE A 370 -16.51 8.57 -12.59
N LYS A 371 -17.40 7.61 -12.34
CA LYS A 371 -18.44 7.21 -13.27
C LYS A 371 -19.72 7.97 -12.94
N LEU A 372 -20.14 8.84 -13.86
CA LEU A 372 -21.37 9.62 -13.73
C LEU A 372 -22.61 8.74 -13.54
N GLU A 373 -22.62 7.54 -14.13
CA GLU A 373 -23.72 6.58 -14.01
C GLU A 373 -23.88 6.10 -12.56
N GLU A 374 -22.79 5.71 -11.88
CA GLU A 374 -22.82 5.26 -10.48
C GLU A 374 -23.27 6.40 -9.55
N ILE A 375 -22.78 7.62 -9.78
CA ILE A 375 -23.23 8.81 -9.07
C ILE A 375 -24.74 9.02 -9.28
N SER A 376 -25.18 9.04 -10.54
CA SER A 376 -26.59 9.26 -10.87
C SER A 376 -27.51 8.18 -10.31
N GLN A 377 -27.05 6.93 -10.17
CA GLN A 377 -27.81 5.85 -9.52
C GLN A 377 -28.04 6.14 -8.03
N VAL A 378 -27.02 6.61 -7.30
CA VAL A 378 -27.15 6.98 -5.89
C VAL A 378 -28.09 8.17 -5.69
N PHE A 379 -28.06 9.12 -6.62
CA PHE A 379 -28.90 10.32 -6.61
C PHE A 379 -30.26 10.13 -7.31
N ARG A 380 -30.50 8.98 -7.94
CA ARG A 380 -31.77 8.69 -8.63
C ARG A 380 -32.89 8.72 -7.60
N ASN A 381 -33.89 9.56 -7.85
CA ASN A 381 -35.03 9.82 -6.95
C ASN A 381 -34.66 10.44 -5.59
N LYS A 382 -33.41 10.87 -5.36
CA LYS A 382 -33.01 11.64 -4.18
C LYS A 382 -32.97 13.14 -4.53
N SER A 383 -34.12 13.76 -4.67
CA SER A 383 -34.27 15.21 -4.81
C SER A 383 -34.02 15.91 -3.47
N LYS A 384 -32.76 16.00 -3.02
CA LYS A 384 -32.40 16.88 -1.91
C LYS A 384 -31.33 17.86 -2.38
N ILE A 385 -31.76 19.12 -2.55
CA ILE A 385 -30.85 20.25 -2.80
C ILE A 385 -29.95 20.37 -1.57
N ILE A 386 -28.66 20.14 -1.75
CA ILE A 386 -27.67 20.50 -0.73
C ILE A 386 -27.53 22.02 -0.84
N LYS A 387 -28.18 22.75 0.07
CA LYS A 387 -27.91 24.18 0.26
C LYS A 387 -26.59 24.29 1.00
N HIS A 388 -25.61 24.94 0.37
CA HIS A 388 -24.47 25.50 1.05
C HIS A 388 -24.85 26.85 1.67
#